data_AF-A0A2G5BJW0-F1
#
_entry.id   AF-A0A2G5BJW0-F1
#
_cell.length_a   1.000
_cell.length_b   1.000
_cell.length_c   1.000
_cell.angle_alpha   90.00
_cell.angle_beta   90.00
_cell.angle_gamma   90.00
#
_symmetry.space_group_name_H-M   'P 1'
#
loop_
_entity.id
_entity.type
_entity.pdbx_description
1 polymer ?
#
loop_
_entity_poly.entity_id
_entity_poly.type
_entity_poly.pdbx_seq_one_letter_code
_entity_poly.pdbx_strand_id
1 'polypeptide(L)'
;WIILVERGNCGFVEKVRNMQASGAAAVLVGDPWFDLPITMYASGDTSDVRIPSSFIARRDYNGLREAALDAAKRGPLQIKLVRNEYYELPFLDVLFITILSPMLMMSFIYILYRLRLRQHRLRDLAPTDVVNSLPVKTFYLSKYRDGEPAECAICLDDFDDEDELRTLPCKHQYHVKCIDRWLTTRKKFCPICKQNVCPSSESSPLL
;
A
#
# COMPACT_ATOMS: atom_id res chain seq x y z
N TRP A 1 12.96 13.68 -50.89
CA TRP A 1 14.02 12.83 -50.30
C TRP A 1 14.31 13.33 -48.89
N ILE A 2 14.70 12.44 -47.97
CA ILE A 2 14.96 12.77 -46.56
C ILE A 2 16.48 12.84 -46.36
N ILE A 3 16.97 13.86 -45.67
CA ILE A 3 18.40 14.02 -45.40
C ILE A 3 18.72 13.54 -43.99
N LEU A 4 19.77 12.72 -43.89
CA LEU A 4 20.42 12.39 -42.63
C LEU A 4 21.63 13.31 -42.41
N VAL A 5 21.66 14.05 -41.30
CA VAL A 5 22.69 15.07 -41.00
C VAL A 5 23.34 14.78 -39.66
N GLU A 6 24.66 14.93 -39.59
CA GLU A 6 25.42 14.81 -38.34
C GLU A 6 25.39 16.13 -37.54
N ARG A 7 25.28 15.99 -36.21
CA ARG A 7 25.48 17.10 -35.27
C ARG A 7 26.92 17.63 -35.41
N GLY A 8 27.07 18.95 -35.40
CA GLY A 8 28.37 19.60 -35.50
C GLY A 8 28.35 21.00 -34.90
N ASN A 9 29.25 21.87 -35.36
CA ASN A 9 29.50 23.17 -34.74
C ASN A 9 28.50 24.29 -35.12
N CYS A 10 27.64 24.08 -36.11
CA CYS A 10 26.59 25.04 -36.48
C CYS A 10 25.24 24.71 -35.84
N GLY A 11 24.40 25.73 -35.70
CA GLY A 11 23.09 25.61 -35.06
C GLY A 11 22.14 24.68 -35.82
N PHE A 12 21.21 24.05 -35.09
CA PHE A 12 20.24 23.12 -35.69
C PHE A 12 19.38 23.79 -36.76
N VAL A 13 18.91 25.01 -36.53
CA VAL A 13 18.07 25.76 -37.48
C VAL A 13 18.82 26.04 -38.77
N GLU A 14 20.08 26.45 -38.68
CA GLU A 14 20.91 26.74 -39.84
C GLU A 14 21.11 25.49 -40.71
N LYS A 15 21.37 24.34 -40.08
CA LYS A 15 21.41 23.05 -40.79
C LYS A 15 20.09 22.79 -41.53
N VAL A 16 18.95 22.93 -40.84
CA VAL A 16 17.63 22.67 -41.43
C VAL A 16 17.34 23.64 -42.59
N ARG A 17 17.70 24.92 -42.48
CA ARG A 17 17.56 25.92 -43.56
C ARG A 17 18.38 25.55 -44.79
N ASN A 18 19.64 25.14 -44.61
CA ASN A 18 20.48 24.71 -45.72
C ASN A 18 19.94 23.46 -46.40
N MET A 19 19.41 22.51 -45.63
CA MET A 19 18.75 21.32 -46.16
C MET A 19 17.43 21.63 -46.86
N GLN A 20 16.68 22.61 -46.38
CA GLN A 20 15.48 23.07 -47.05
C GLN A 20 15.80 23.72 -48.40
N ALA A 21 16.84 24.56 -48.45
CA ALA A 21 17.28 25.22 -49.68
C ALA A 21 17.76 24.22 -50.76
N SER A 22 18.26 23.05 -50.36
CA SER A 22 18.64 21.98 -51.30
C SER A 22 17.45 21.19 -51.85
N GLY A 23 16.23 21.42 -51.34
CA GLY A 23 15.00 20.73 -51.78
C GLY A 23 14.68 19.45 -51.02
N ALA A 24 15.20 19.29 -49.79
CA ALA A 24 14.85 18.18 -48.92
C ALA A 24 13.35 18.18 -48.56
N ALA A 25 12.80 16.99 -48.33
CA ALA A 25 11.43 16.85 -47.82
C ALA A 25 11.37 16.77 -46.28
N ALA A 26 12.45 16.32 -45.64
CA ALA A 26 12.59 16.24 -44.18
C ALA A 26 14.08 16.11 -43.80
N VAL A 27 14.40 16.40 -42.53
CA VAL A 27 15.76 16.29 -41.98
C VAL A 27 15.77 15.44 -40.72
N LEU A 28 16.66 14.45 -40.66
CA LEU A 28 16.99 13.71 -39.45
C LEU A 28 18.38 14.13 -38.99
N VAL A 29 18.47 14.69 -37.79
CA VAL A 29 19.75 15.06 -37.17
C VAL A 29 20.12 14.00 -36.16
N GLY A 30 21.31 13.42 -36.25
CA GLY A 30 21.82 12.50 -35.24
C GLY A 30 23.16 12.94 -34.67
N ASP A 31 23.44 12.48 -33.47
CA ASP A 31 24.70 12.73 -32.77
C ASP A 31 25.59 11.48 -32.87
N PRO A 32 26.86 11.62 -33.28
CA PRO A 32 27.78 10.49 -33.39
C PRO A 32 28.38 10.07 -32.02
N TRP A 33 28.25 10.90 -30.98
CA TRP A 33 28.90 10.73 -29.69
C TRP A 33 27.94 10.26 -28.58
N PHE A 34 26.72 10.79 -28.52
CA PHE A 34 25.78 10.55 -27.40
C PHE A 34 24.53 9.73 -27.78
N ASP A 35 24.18 8.73 -26.95
CA ASP A 35 23.01 7.86 -27.15
C ASP A 35 21.67 8.47 -26.67
N LEU A 36 21.69 9.69 -26.13
CA LEU A 36 20.49 10.36 -25.62
C LEU A 36 19.88 11.32 -26.66
N PRO A 37 18.55 11.31 -26.84
CA PRO A 37 17.89 12.31 -27.66
C PRO A 37 18.02 13.70 -27.02
N ILE A 38 18.36 14.69 -27.82
CA ILE A 38 18.42 16.09 -27.40
C ILE A 38 17.29 16.88 -28.06
N THR A 39 16.81 17.91 -27.38
CA THR A 39 15.88 18.86 -27.96
C THR A 39 16.63 19.80 -28.92
N MET A 40 16.22 19.80 -30.19
CA MET A 40 16.75 20.74 -31.18
C MET A 40 16.22 22.15 -30.86
N TYR A 41 17.08 22.99 -30.30
CA TYR A 41 16.74 24.37 -29.96
C TYR A 41 17.10 25.35 -31.08
N ALA A 42 16.25 26.38 -31.22
CA ALA A 42 16.38 27.47 -32.17
C ALA A 42 16.53 28.80 -31.42
N SER A 43 17.69 29.45 -31.54
CA SER A 43 17.87 30.81 -31.04
C SER A 43 17.43 31.82 -32.11
N GLY A 44 16.13 32.12 -32.19
CA GLY A 44 15.58 33.12 -33.11
C GLY A 44 14.29 32.69 -33.80
N ASP A 45 13.87 33.48 -34.79
CA ASP A 45 12.68 33.16 -35.60
C ASP A 45 12.89 31.88 -36.42
N THR A 46 11.82 31.10 -36.55
CA THR A 46 11.76 29.82 -37.26
C THR A 46 10.58 29.76 -38.24
N SER A 47 9.88 30.87 -38.46
CA SER A 47 8.74 30.97 -39.37
C SER A 47 9.05 30.57 -40.83
N ASP A 48 10.33 30.59 -41.20
CA ASP A 48 10.84 30.24 -42.52
C ASP A 48 11.10 28.74 -42.71
N VAL A 49 11.12 27.95 -41.63
CA VAL A 49 11.34 26.49 -41.67
C VAL A 49 10.02 25.77 -41.96
N ARG A 50 9.94 25.12 -43.11
CA ARG A 50 8.75 24.44 -43.63
C ARG A 50 8.86 22.92 -43.65
N ILE A 51 10.08 22.38 -43.60
CA ILE A 51 10.32 20.94 -43.62
C ILE A 51 10.37 20.37 -42.20
N PRO A 52 9.77 19.19 -41.95
CA PRO A 52 9.85 18.52 -40.66
C PRO A 52 11.31 18.14 -40.36
N SER A 53 11.72 18.39 -39.12
CA SER A 53 13.03 18.00 -38.62
C SER A 53 12.90 17.27 -37.28
N SER A 54 13.68 16.22 -37.10
CA SER A 54 13.68 15.42 -35.87
C SER A 54 15.09 14.99 -35.50
N PHE A 55 15.35 14.91 -34.20
CA PHE A 55 16.59 14.38 -33.68
C PHE A 55 16.45 12.89 -33.37
N ILE A 56 17.46 12.11 -33.72
CA ILE A 56 17.52 10.67 -33.47
C ILE A 56 18.75 10.31 -32.64
N ALA A 57 18.62 9.29 -31.78
CA ALA A 57 19.71 8.82 -30.95
C ALA A 57 20.84 8.20 -31.79
N ARG A 58 22.07 8.19 -31.26
CA ARG A 58 23.26 7.68 -31.97
C ARG A 58 23.09 6.26 -32.52
N ARG A 59 22.45 5.35 -31.78
CA ARG A 59 22.20 3.96 -32.25
C ARG A 59 21.39 3.95 -33.54
N ASP A 60 20.29 4.71 -33.56
CA ASP A 60 19.40 4.79 -34.71
C ASP A 60 20.07 5.53 -35.88
N TYR A 61 20.81 6.60 -35.59
CA TYR A 61 21.59 7.36 -36.57
C TYR A 61 22.64 6.48 -37.27
N ASN A 62 23.43 5.72 -36.50
CA ASN A 62 24.46 4.84 -37.06
C ASN A 62 23.84 3.72 -37.91
N GLY A 63 22.75 3.11 -37.44
CA GLY A 63 22.02 2.11 -38.22
C GLY A 63 21.50 2.66 -39.54
N LEU A 64 20.93 3.88 -39.53
CA LEU A 64 20.48 4.54 -40.76
C LEU A 64 21.65 4.94 -41.67
N ARG A 65 22.77 5.40 -41.11
CA ARG A 65 23.96 5.79 -41.87
C ARG A 65 24.57 4.60 -42.61
N GLU A 66 24.73 3.47 -41.93
CA GLU A 66 25.23 2.24 -42.53
C GLU A 66 24.29 1.71 -43.61
N ALA A 67 22.98 1.69 -43.32
CA ALA A 67 21.97 1.29 -44.30
C ALA A 67 21.95 2.22 -45.53
N ALA A 68 22.15 3.52 -45.35
CA ALA A 68 22.22 4.49 -46.45
C ALA A 68 23.47 4.30 -47.32
N LEU A 69 24.63 4.04 -46.71
CA LEU A 69 25.88 3.75 -47.42
C LEU A 69 25.81 2.44 -48.21
N ASP A 70 25.12 1.44 -47.67
CA ASP A 70 24.89 0.16 -48.35
C ASP A 70 23.86 0.29 -49.49
N ALA A 71 22.78 1.03 -49.25
CA ALA A 71 21.76 1.35 -50.24
C ALA A 71 22.33 2.11 -51.46
N ALA A 72 23.31 3.00 -51.25
CA ALA A 72 24.01 3.67 -52.34
C ALA A 72 24.66 2.71 -53.36
N LYS A 73 24.92 1.45 -52.97
CA LYS A 73 25.45 0.39 -53.86
C LYS A 73 24.37 -0.53 -54.44
N ARG A 74 23.19 -0.64 -53.81
CA ARG A 74 22.18 -1.70 -54.09
C ARG A 74 20.81 -1.18 -54.54
N GLY A 75 20.50 0.11 -54.38
CA GLY A 75 19.21 0.71 -54.74
C GLY A 75 18.59 1.59 -53.65
N PRO A 76 17.43 2.23 -53.90
CA PRO A 76 16.85 3.21 -52.97
C PRO A 76 16.39 2.58 -51.65
N LEU A 77 16.82 3.16 -50.52
CA LEU A 77 16.41 2.76 -49.17
C LEU A 77 14.94 3.16 -48.91
N GLN A 78 14.07 2.19 -48.63
CA GLN A 78 12.70 2.45 -48.20
C GLN A 78 12.63 2.58 -46.68
N ILE A 79 12.22 3.75 -46.18
CA ILE A 79 12.01 4.00 -44.75
C ILE A 79 10.50 3.99 -44.48
N LYS A 80 10.03 3.00 -43.71
CA LYS A 80 8.65 2.96 -43.24
C LYS A 80 8.55 3.70 -41.91
N LEU A 81 7.99 4.90 -41.93
CA LEU A 81 7.65 5.62 -40.71
C LEU A 81 6.40 4.97 -40.11
N VAL A 82 6.59 4.19 -39.05
CA VAL A 82 5.49 3.65 -38.26
C VAL A 82 5.29 4.61 -37.08
N ARG A 83 4.05 5.06 -36.86
CA ARG A 83 3.71 5.79 -35.64
C ARG A 83 4.02 4.86 -34.49
N ASN A 84 4.85 5.32 -33.56
CA ASN A 84 5.22 4.54 -32.38
C ASN A 84 3.99 4.41 -31.49
N GLU A 85 3.10 3.47 -31.80
CA GLU A 85 1.96 3.07 -30.98
C GLU A 85 2.46 2.17 -29.84
N TYR A 86 3.56 2.56 -29.18
CA TYR A 86 4.17 1.88 -28.04
C TYR A 86 3.31 1.98 -26.76
N TYR A 87 2.00 1.82 -26.91
CA TYR A 87 1.06 1.35 -25.91
C TYR A 87 0.55 -0.07 -26.20
N GLU A 88 1.12 -0.77 -27.18
CA GLU A 88 0.80 -2.19 -27.40
C GLU A 88 1.44 -3.08 -26.32
N LEU A 89 0.81 -3.14 -25.13
CA LEU A 89 0.38 -4.34 -24.39
C LEU A 89 0.26 -4.07 -22.86
N PRO A 90 -0.86 -4.47 -22.21
CA PRO A 90 -2.23 -4.50 -22.71
C PRO A 90 -3.17 -3.74 -21.74
N PHE A 91 -4.42 -3.54 -22.13
CA PHE A 91 -5.53 -3.18 -21.22
C PHE A 91 -5.50 -3.93 -19.88
N LEU A 92 -4.97 -5.16 -19.87
CA LEU A 92 -4.78 -5.98 -18.67
C LEU A 92 -3.86 -5.35 -17.62
N ASP A 93 -2.75 -4.72 -17.98
CA ASP A 93 -1.85 -4.13 -16.98
C ASP A 93 -2.50 -2.93 -16.31
N VAL A 94 -3.22 -2.13 -17.10
CA VAL A 94 -4.07 -1.03 -16.59
C VAL A 94 -5.21 -1.60 -15.73
N LEU A 95 -5.84 -2.69 -16.13
CA LEU A 95 -6.88 -3.39 -15.36
C LEU A 95 -6.33 -3.93 -14.03
N PHE A 96 -5.12 -4.49 -14.00
CA PHE A 96 -4.49 -4.97 -12.77
C PHE A 96 -4.18 -3.81 -11.83
N ILE A 97 -3.64 -2.70 -12.33
CA ILE A 97 -3.34 -1.52 -11.50
C ILE A 97 -4.63 -0.89 -10.98
N THR A 98 -5.70 -0.84 -11.77
CA THR A 98 -6.94 -0.16 -11.39
C THR A 98 -7.90 -1.03 -10.58
N ILE A 99 -7.90 -2.35 -10.76
CA ILE A 99 -8.84 -3.27 -10.09
C ILE A 99 -8.14 -4.12 -9.05
N LEU A 100 -7.04 -4.79 -9.41
CA LEU A 100 -6.38 -5.75 -8.52
C LEU A 100 -5.71 -5.02 -7.35
N SER A 101 -5.01 -3.91 -7.60
CA SER A 101 -4.33 -3.15 -6.54
C SER A 101 -5.29 -2.63 -5.46
N PRO A 102 -6.42 -1.96 -5.79
CA PRO A 102 -7.39 -1.56 -4.77
C PRO A 102 -8.05 -2.73 -4.05
N MET A 103 -8.34 -3.83 -4.75
CA MET A 103 -8.89 -5.03 -4.09
C MET A 103 -7.92 -5.63 -3.08
N LEU A 104 -6.63 -5.74 -3.43
CA LEU A 104 -5.60 -6.21 -2.52
C LEU A 104 -5.43 -5.26 -1.33
N MET A 105 -5.38 -3.95 -1.56
CA MET A 105 -5.28 -2.95 -0.50
C MET A 105 -6.49 -2.99 0.44
N MET A 106 -7.72 -3.08 -0.10
CA MET A 106 -8.93 -3.18 0.71
C MET A 106 -9.01 -4.49 1.50
N SER A 107 -8.58 -5.61 0.91
CA SER A 107 -8.49 -6.88 1.62
C SER A 107 -7.47 -6.83 2.75
N PHE A 108 -6.32 -6.20 2.53
CA PHE A 108 -5.28 -6.00 3.54
C PHE A 108 -5.78 -5.12 4.68
N ILE A 109 -6.40 -3.98 4.38
CA ILE A 109 -7.02 -3.10 5.39
C ILE A 109 -8.12 -3.84 6.15
N TYR A 110 -8.96 -4.62 5.47
CA TYR A 110 -10.00 -5.43 6.10
C TYR A 110 -9.42 -6.49 7.02
N ILE A 111 -8.36 -7.20 6.60
CA ILE A 111 -7.64 -8.17 7.43
C ILE A 111 -7.06 -7.48 8.65
N LEU A 112 -6.37 -6.34 8.49
CA LEU A 112 -5.85 -5.56 9.60
C LEU A 112 -6.97 -5.08 10.54
N TYR A 113 -8.10 -4.63 10.00
CA TYR A 113 -9.27 -4.25 10.78
C TYR A 113 -9.82 -5.45 11.57
N ARG A 114 -9.96 -6.61 10.93
CA ARG A 114 -10.41 -7.86 11.58
C ARG A 114 -9.43 -8.35 12.63
N LEU A 115 -8.13 -8.26 12.38
CA LEU A 115 -7.07 -8.60 13.32
C LEU A 115 -7.08 -7.66 14.51
N ARG A 116 -7.18 -6.34 14.29
CA ARG A 116 -7.34 -5.35 15.37
C ARG A 116 -8.60 -5.61 16.18
N LEU A 117 -9.71 -5.92 15.54
CA LEU A 117 -10.95 -6.26 16.23
C LEU A 117 -10.81 -7.55 17.06
N ARG A 118 -10.11 -8.55 16.53
CA ARG A 118 -9.78 -9.79 17.26
C ARG A 118 -8.87 -9.51 18.45
N GLN A 119 -7.81 -8.71 18.26
CA GLN A 119 -6.91 -8.28 19.32
C GLN A 119 -7.64 -7.48 20.40
N HIS A 120 -8.54 -6.57 20.02
CA HIS A 120 -9.35 -5.81 20.96
C HIS A 120 -10.25 -6.74 21.79
N ARG A 121 -10.89 -7.74 21.16
CA ARG A 121 -11.66 -8.75 21.90
C ARG A 121 -10.78 -9.54 22.88
N LEU A 122 -9.57 -9.93 22.47
CA LEU A 122 -8.62 -10.62 23.36
C LEU A 122 -8.15 -9.75 24.53
N ARG A 123 -7.92 -8.45 24.29
CA ARG A 123 -7.50 -7.50 25.33
C ARG A 123 -8.60 -7.22 26.36
N ASP A 124 -9.86 -7.43 26.00
CA ASP A 124 -11.01 -7.27 26.88
C ASP A 124 -11.25 -8.48 27.80
N LEU A 125 -10.58 -9.61 27.54
CA LEU A 125 -10.72 -10.85 28.32
C LEU A 125 -9.63 -10.90 29.39
N ALA A 126 -9.95 -11.46 30.56
CA ALA A 126 -8.96 -11.67 31.61
C ALA A 126 -8.16 -12.95 31.28
N PRO A 127 -6.81 -12.95 31.40
CA PRO A 127 -6.03 -14.18 31.31
C PRO A 127 -6.50 -15.18 32.36
N THR A 128 -6.58 -16.46 31.99
CA THR A 128 -7.01 -17.54 32.90
C THR A 128 -6.15 -17.62 34.15
N ASP A 129 -4.86 -17.33 34.03
CA ASP A 129 -3.90 -17.36 35.14
C ASP A 129 -4.27 -16.33 36.22
N VAL A 130 -4.69 -15.12 35.80
CA VAL A 130 -5.13 -14.07 36.71
C VAL A 130 -6.43 -14.47 37.38
N VAL A 131 -7.40 -15.01 36.64
CA VAL A 131 -8.69 -15.44 37.21
C VAL A 131 -8.48 -16.54 38.27
N ASN A 132 -7.66 -17.54 37.98
CA ASN A 132 -7.39 -18.65 38.88
C ASN A 132 -6.66 -18.23 40.17
N SER A 133 -5.86 -17.16 40.11
CA SER A 133 -5.15 -16.59 41.26
C SER A 133 -6.04 -15.84 42.26
N LEU A 134 -7.29 -15.55 41.90
CA LEU A 134 -8.20 -14.78 42.75
C LEU A 134 -8.67 -15.60 43.96
N PRO A 135 -8.88 -14.97 45.12
CA PRO A 135 -9.32 -15.67 46.32
C PRO A 135 -10.67 -16.38 46.14
N VAL A 136 -10.73 -17.64 46.59
CA VAL A 136 -11.96 -18.45 46.67
C VAL A 136 -12.30 -18.66 48.14
N LYS A 137 -13.57 -18.53 48.49
CA LYS A 137 -14.12 -18.75 49.82
C LYS A 137 -15.33 -19.68 49.69
N THR A 138 -15.42 -20.67 50.57
CA THR A 138 -16.62 -21.49 50.70
C THR A 138 -17.67 -20.74 51.52
N PHE A 139 -18.88 -20.62 50.98
CA PHE A 139 -20.02 -20.06 51.68
C PHE A 139 -20.56 -21.08 52.68
N TYR A 140 -20.95 -20.58 53.85
CA TYR A 140 -21.61 -21.39 54.87
C TYR A 140 -22.80 -20.62 55.40
N LEU A 141 -24.00 -21.15 55.22
CA LEU A 141 -25.24 -20.50 55.67
C LEU A 141 -25.22 -20.27 57.18
N SER A 142 -24.61 -21.20 57.93
CA SER A 142 -24.39 -21.11 59.39
C SER A 142 -23.56 -19.90 59.84
N LYS A 143 -22.73 -19.32 58.96
CA LYS A 143 -21.85 -18.17 59.26
C LYS A 143 -22.35 -16.87 58.63
N TYR A 144 -23.46 -16.91 57.91
CA TYR A 144 -24.02 -15.76 57.24
C TYR A 144 -24.53 -14.73 58.26
N ARG A 145 -24.28 -13.44 57.97
CA ARG A 145 -24.73 -12.31 58.79
C ARG A 145 -25.72 -11.48 58.00
N ASP A 146 -26.79 -11.08 58.67
CA ASP A 146 -27.85 -10.26 58.09
C ASP A 146 -27.25 -8.92 57.60
N GLY A 147 -27.31 -8.68 56.28
CA GLY A 147 -26.74 -7.50 55.62
C GLY A 147 -25.51 -7.73 54.71
N GLU A 148 -24.96 -8.94 54.62
CA GLU A 148 -24.00 -9.30 53.57
C GLU A 148 -24.73 -9.70 52.26
N PRO A 149 -24.18 -9.45 51.06
CA PRO A 149 -24.82 -9.91 49.83
C PRO A 149 -24.84 -11.44 49.78
N ALA A 150 -26.04 -12.04 49.74
CA ALA A 150 -26.27 -13.48 49.69
C ALA A 150 -26.65 -14.01 48.30
N GLU A 151 -26.62 -13.16 47.26
CA GLU A 151 -27.08 -13.51 45.92
C GLU A 151 -25.96 -13.33 44.89
N CYS A 152 -25.89 -14.23 43.92
CA CYS A 152 -25.01 -14.09 42.78
C CYS A 152 -25.64 -13.21 41.69
N ALA A 153 -25.12 -12.00 41.49
CA ALA A 153 -25.60 -11.09 40.44
C ALA A 153 -25.37 -11.56 38.97
N ILE A 154 -24.88 -12.78 38.74
CA ILE A 154 -24.71 -13.38 37.39
C ILE A 154 -25.81 -14.39 37.09
N CYS A 155 -26.11 -15.32 38.00
CA CYS A 155 -27.20 -16.28 37.83
C CYS A 155 -28.52 -15.84 38.48
N LEU A 156 -28.47 -14.83 39.35
CA LEU A 156 -29.61 -14.31 40.13
C LEU A 156 -30.17 -15.35 41.11
N ASP A 157 -29.32 -16.27 41.56
CA ASP A 157 -29.62 -17.27 42.57
C ASP A 157 -28.92 -16.90 43.89
N ASP A 158 -29.55 -17.24 45.00
CA ASP A 158 -28.94 -17.16 46.34
C ASP A 158 -27.77 -18.14 46.47
N PHE A 159 -26.84 -17.84 47.38
CA PHE A 159 -25.73 -18.73 47.72
C PHE A 159 -26.20 -19.87 48.60
N ASP A 160 -25.89 -21.10 48.20
CA ASP A 160 -26.20 -22.32 48.94
C ASP A 160 -25.05 -22.69 49.89
N ASP A 161 -25.37 -23.52 50.90
CA ASP A 161 -24.36 -24.03 51.83
C ASP A 161 -23.28 -24.83 51.06
N GLU A 162 -22.02 -24.57 51.39
CA GLU A 162 -20.84 -25.12 50.72
C GLU A 162 -20.54 -24.58 49.30
N ASP A 163 -21.24 -23.54 48.83
CA ASP A 163 -20.93 -22.93 47.53
C ASP A 163 -19.51 -22.31 47.50
N GLU A 164 -18.81 -22.54 46.38
CA GLU A 164 -17.53 -21.88 46.13
C GLU A 164 -17.74 -20.50 45.52
N LEU A 165 -17.38 -19.46 46.29
CA LEU A 165 -17.47 -18.08 45.88
C LEU A 165 -16.10 -17.50 45.58
N ARG A 166 -15.97 -16.81 44.45
CA ARG A 166 -14.77 -16.05 44.12
C ARG A 166 -14.96 -14.59 44.47
N THR A 167 -13.98 -14.03 45.18
CA THR A 167 -13.96 -12.62 45.58
C THR A 167 -13.06 -11.82 44.65
N LEU A 168 -13.61 -10.82 43.96
CA LEU A 168 -12.83 -9.92 43.10
C LEU A 168 -12.04 -8.89 43.93
N PRO A 169 -11.02 -8.19 43.37
CA PRO A 169 -10.28 -7.14 44.08
C PRO A 169 -11.15 -5.98 44.60
N CYS A 170 -12.30 -5.75 43.94
CA CYS A 170 -13.34 -4.81 44.36
C CYS A 170 -14.26 -5.32 45.48
N LYS A 171 -13.98 -6.49 46.06
CA LYS A 171 -14.72 -7.19 47.14
C LYS A 171 -16.11 -7.75 46.78
N HIS A 172 -16.57 -7.62 45.54
CA HIS A 172 -17.79 -8.31 45.08
C HIS A 172 -17.56 -9.82 44.97
N GLN A 173 -18.58 -10.60 45.33
CA GLN A 173 -18.57 -12.07 45.40
C GLN A 173 -19.54 -12.66 44.38
N TYR A 174 -19.17 -13.80 43.81
CA TYR A 174 -19.95 -14.54 42.82
C TYR A 174 -19.60 -16.02 42.91
N HIS A 175 -20.47 -16.94 42.46
CA HIS A 175 -20.07 -18.33 42.26
C HIS A 175 -18.86 -18.42 41.33
N VAL A 176 -17.89 -19.25 41.68
CA VAL A 176 -16.67 -19.50 40.88
C VAL A 176 -17.03 -19.80 39.42
N LYS A 177 -17.99 -20.72 39.19
CA LYS A 177 -18.45 -21.11 37.85
C LYS A 177 -19.00 -19.94 37.03
N CYS A 178 -19.74 -19.03 37.68
CA CYS A 178 -20.39 -17.91 37.01
C CYS A 178 -19.38 -16.83 36.61
N ILE A 179 -18.53 -16.41 37.56
CA ILE A 179 -17.60 -15.31 37.31
C ILE A 179 -16.42 -15.73 36.46
N ASP A 180 -15.94 -16.97 36.56
CA ASP A 180 -14.82 -17.45 35.73
C ASP A 180 -15.22 -17.45 34.26
N ARG A 181 -16.43 -17.93 33.95
CA ARG A 181 -16.98 -17.86 32.59
C ARG A 181 -17.15 -16.42 32.10
N TRP A 182 -17.60 -15.52 32.98
CA TRP A 182 -17.75 -14.09 32.64
C TRP A 182 -16.41 -13.44 32.28
N LEU A 183 -15.38 -13.61 33.13
CA LEU A 183 -14.07 -12.99 32.96
C LEU A 183 -13.29 -13.55 31.76
N THR A 184 -13.47 -14.83 31.46
CA THR A 184 -12.78 -15.53 30.36
C THR A 184 -13.50 -15.47 29.01
N THR A 185 -14.80 -15.15 28.98
CA THR A 185 -15.60 -15.17 27.74
C THR A 185 -16.21 -13.81 27.37
N ARG A 186 -16.53 -12.96 28.35
CA ARG A 186 -17.20 -11.67 28.10
C ARG A 186 -16.27 -10.48 28.32
N LYS A 187 -15.91 -10.19 29.57
CA LYS A 187 -15.19 -8.97 29.95
C LYS A 187 -14.40 -9.17 31.24
N LYS A 188 -13.20 -8.59 31.32
CA LYS A 188 -12.32 -8.55 32.51
C LYS A 188 -12.75 -7.58 33.63
N PHE A 189 -13.98 -7.08 33.58
CA PHE A 189 -14.51 -6.08 34.51
C PHE A 189 -15.56 -6.70 35.41
N CYS A 190 -15.61 -6.24 36.66
CA CYS A 190 -16.65 -6.61 37.62
C CYS A 190 -18.07 -6.28 37.07
N PRO A 191 -19.03 -7.23 37.06
CA PRO A 191 -20.41 -6.98 36.63
C PRO A 191 -21.11 -5.83 37.35
N ILE A 192 -20.82 -5.62 38.63
CA ILE A 192 -21.48 -4.61 39.47
C ILE A 192 -20.80 -3.24 39.33
N CYS A 193 -19.50 -3.14 39.64
CA CYS A 193 -18.81 -1.83 39.72
C CYS A 193 -17.94 -1.48 38.51
N LYS A 194 -17.83 -2.37 37.51
CA LYS A 194 -17.00 -2.20 36.30
C LYS A 194 -15.50 -2.01 36.56
N GLN A 195 -15.00 -2.30 37.77
CA GLN A 195 -13.57 -2.27 38.07
C GLN A 195 -12.82 -3.40 37.35
N ASN A 196 -11.64 -3.10 36.79
CA ASN A 196 -10.80 -4.08 36.12
C ASN A 196 -10.21 -5.07 37.14
N VAL A 197 -10.29 -6.36 36.82
CA VAL A 197 -9.79 -7.44 37.68
C VAL A 197 -8.29 -7.69 37.48
N CYS A 198 -7.71 -7.27 36.35
CA CYS A 198 -6.28 -7.37 36.11
C CYS A 198 -5.53 -6.24 36.85
N PRO A 199 -4.43 -6.54 37.57
CA PRO A 199 -3.61 -5.50 38.17
C PRO A 199 -3.08 -4.58 37.08
N SER A 200 -3.18 -3.27 37.28
CA SER A 200 -2.58 -2.29 36.39
C SER A 200 -1.07 -2.38 36.53
N SER A 201 -0.41 -3.17 35.68
CA SER A 201 1.00 -2.94 35.40
C SER A 201 1.08 -1.58 34.69
N GLU A 202 1.55 -0.56 35.40
CA GLU A 202 1.94 0.73 34.83
C GLU A 202 3.04 0.52 33.79
N SER A 203 2.63 0.24 32.56
CA SER A 203 3.50 0.38 31.38
C SER A 203 2.63 0.46 30.13
N SER A 204 1.81 1.52 30.05
CA SER A 204 1.43 2.06 28.76
C SER A 204 2.38 3.21 28.46
N PRO A 205 3.37 3.05 27.56
CA PRO A 205 4.05 4.21 27.01
C PRO A 205 2.99 4.99 26.23
N LEU A 206 2.87 6.27 26.59
CA LEU A 206 2.06 7.25 25.90
C LEU A 206 2.43 7.25 24.41
N LEU A 207 1.44 7.03 23.56
CA LEU A 207 1.40 7.47 22.16
C LEU A 207 0.07 8.17 21.93
#